data_AF-A0A7C6XZV3-F1
#
_entry.id   AF-A0A7C6XZV3-F1
#
_cell.length_a   1.000
_cell.length_b   1.000
_cell.length_c   1.000
_cell.angle_alpha   90.00
_cell.angle_beta   90.00
_cell.angle_gamma   90.00
#
_symmetry.space_group_name_H-M   'P 1'
#
loop_
_entity.id
_entity.type
_entity.pdbx_description
1 polymer ?
#
loop_
_entity_poly.entity_id
_entity_poly.type
_entity_poly.pdbx_seq_one_letter_code
_entity_poly.pdbx_strand_id
1 'polypeptide(L)' 'MRPMETSHSLAEKDLVFYDVNQAPFALYGLCPEEEGFTRVPAQIAADTSPSVAVLAKHMSGVRLRFSTDSPYVAIQVKM' A
#
# COMPACT_ATOMS: atom_id res chain seq x y z
N MET A 1 14.82 0.29 -18.34
CA MET A 1 14.36 -0.03 -16.96
C MET A 1 14.18 -1.54 -16.90
N ARG A 2 14.89 -2.26 -16.01
CA ARG A 2 14.67 -3.71 -15.87
C ARG A 2 13.30 -3.93 -15.19
N PRO A 3 12.45 -4.84 -15.68
CA PRO A 3 11.21 -5.19 -14.99
C PRO A 3 11.52 -5.80 -13.62
N MET A 4 10.69 -5.48 -12.63
CA MET A 4 10.78 -6.07 -11.30
C MET A 4 10.21 -7.49 -11.37
N GLU A 5 11.01 -8.49 -10.99
CA GLU A 5 10.55 -9.87 -10.90
C GLU A 5 9.74 -10.05 -9.60
N THR A 6 8.55 -10.64 -9.70
CA THR A 6 7.70 -10.95 -8.55
C THR A 6 7.82 -12.42 -8.20
N SER A 7 8.27 -12.74 -6.99
CA SER A 7 8.27 -14.09 -6.44
C SER A 7 7.26 -14.18 -5.29
N HIS A 8 6.50 -15.27 -5.24
CA HIS A 8 5.58 -15.56 -4.13
C HIS A 8 6.23 -16.41 -3.01
N SER A 9 7.48 -16.83 -3.18
CA SER A 9 8.28 -17.48 -2.14
C SER A 9 9.43 -16.57 -1.72
N LEU A 10 9.47 -16.24 -0.43
CA LEU A 10 10.56 -15.53 0.23
C LEU A 10 11.53 -16.57 0.78
N ALA A 11 12.78 -16.56 0.33
CA ALA A 11 13.81 -17.50 0.78
C ALA A 11 14.63 -16.94 1.95
N GLU A 12 14.57 -15.62 2.12
CA GLU A 12 15.25 -14.83 3.11
C GLU A 12 14.68 -15.14 4.50
N LYS A 13 15.56 -15.50 5.43
CA LYS A 13 15.16 -15.95 6.78
C LYS A 13 15.20 -14.82 7.81
N ASP A 14 15.83 -13.72 7.45
CA ASP A 14 16.13 -12.53 8.25
C ASP A 14 15.15 -11.37 8.00
N LEU A 15 13.95 -11.70 7.51
CA LEU A 15 12.89 -10.72 7.26
C LEU A 15 12.32 -10.15 8.56
N VAL A 16 12.17 -8.82 8.57
CA VAL A 16 11.46 -8.09 9.62
C VAL A 16 10.31 -7.32 8.97
N PHE A 17 9.07 -7.63 9.37
CA PHE A 17 7.89 -6.92 8.92
C PHE A 17 7.56 -5.78 9.89
N TYR A 18 7.25 -4.63 9.32
CA TYR A 18 6.87 -3.43 10.05
C TYR A 18 5.45 -3.01 9.66
N ASP A 19 4.75 -2.34 10.58
CA ASP A 19 3.49 -1.67 10.29
C ASP A 19 3.75 -0.42 9.44
N VAL A 20 3.12 -0.36 8.27
CA VAL A 20 3.25 0.74 7.31
C VAL A 20 2.69 2.07 7.84
N ASN A 21 1.87 2.03 8.89
CA ASN A 21 1.31 3.22 9.54
C ASN A 21 2.27 3.84 10.57
N GLN A 22 3.40 3.20 10.84
CA GLN A 22 4.38 3.66 11.82
C GLN A 22 5.62 4.23 11.13
N ALA A 23 6.38 5.06 11.85
CA ALA A 23 7.69 5.52 11.36
C ALA A 23 8.60 4.30 11.07
N PRO A 24 9.43 4.33 10.01
CA PRO A 24 9.80 5.47 9.18
C PRO A 24 8.96 5.62 7.89
N PHE A 25 7.83 4.93 7.78
CA PHE A 25 7.01 4.96 6.57
C PHE A 25 6.17 6.22 6.47
N ALA A 26 6.10 6.77 5.26
CA ALA A 26 5.24 7.88 4.92
C ALA A 26 4.37 7.53 3.72
N LEU A 27 3.05 7.60 3.92
CA LEU A 27 2.03 7.30 2.92
C LEU A 27 1.50 8.59 2.30
N TYR A 28 1.36 8.61 0.97
CA TYR A 28 0.90 9.78 0.22
C TYR A 28 -0.20 9.43 -0.76
N GLY A 29 -1.17 10.33 -0.89
CA GLY A 29 -2.25 10.23 -1.88
C GLY A 29 -3.32 9.20 -1.51
N LEU A 30 -3.45 8.86 -0.24
CA LEU A 30 -4.47 7.96 0.29
C LEU A 30 -5.20 8.55 1.49
N CYS A 31 -6.37 8.01 1.77
CA CYS A 31 -7.16 8.20 2.98
C CYS A 31 -7.12 6.87 3.76
N PRO A 32 -6.55 6.86 4.97
CA PRO A 32 -6.68 5.72 5.88
C PRO A 32 -8.14 5.54 6.28
N GLU A 33 -8.61 4.31 6.26
CA GLU A 33 -9.93 3.91 6.75
C GLU A 33 -9.76 2.90 7.90
N GLU A 34 -10.84 2.53 8.59
CA GLU A 34 -10.78 1.43 9.59
C GLU A 34 -10.26 0.13 8.98
N GLU A 35 -10.66 -0.13 7.74
CA GLU A 35 -10.21 -1.28 6.95
C GLU A 35 -9.41 -0.82 5.72
N GLY A 36 -8.10 -0.64 5.92
CA GLY A 36 -7.16 -0.40 4.83
C GLY A 36 -7.13 1.04 4.34
N PHE A 37 -7.13 1.23 3.02
CA PHE A 37 -6.87 2.51 2.39
C PHE A 37 -7.78 2.75 1.19
N THR A 38 -8.14 4.01 0.98
CA THR A 38 -8.87 4.50 -0.19
C THR A 38 -8.16 5.72 -0.78
N ARG A 39 -8.51 6.15 -1.99
CA ARG A 39 -8.00 7.41 -2.58
C ARG A 39 -8.78 8.64 -2.13
N VAL A 40 -10.02 8.45 -1.68
CA VAL A 40 -10.94 9.48 -1.21
C VAL A 40 -11.75 8.88 -0.06
N PRO A 41 -12.23 9.68 0.91
CA PRO A 41 -12.99 9.15 2.04
C PRO A 41 -14.14 8.25 1.59
N ALA A 42 -14.27 7.08 2.22
CA ALA A 42 -15.20 6.04 1.79
C ALA A 42 -16.65 6.54 1.67
N GLN A 43 -17.09 7.36 2.63
CA GLN A 43 -18.43 7.96 2.61
C GLN A 43 -18.65 8.84 1.38
N ILE A 44 -17.68 9.71 1.04
CA ILE A 44 -17.77 10.59 -0.13
C ILE A 44 -17.85 9.76 -1.42
N ALA A 45 -17.07 8.68 -1.51
CA ALA A 45 -17.10 7.78 -2.66
C ALA A 45 -18.47 7.11 -2.83
N ALA A 46 -19.05 6.63 -1.73
CA ALA A 46 -20.35 5.98 -1.69
C ALA A 46 -21.49 6.93 -2.08
N ASP A 47 -21.47 8.15 -1.55
CA ASP A 47 -22.45 9.20 -1.84
C ASP A 47 -22.39 9.66 -3.31
N THR A 48 -21.23 9.52 -3.96
CA THR A 48 -21.05 9.88 -5.37
C THR A 48 -21.70 8.86 -6.31
N SER A 49 -21.30 7.58 -6.22
CA SER A 49 -21.95 6.46 -6.93
C SER A 49 -21.35 5.11 -6.53
N PRO A 50 -22.06 3.99 -6.76
CA PRO A 50 -21.51 2.65 -6.55
C PRO A 50 -20.21 2.39 -7.33
N SER A 51 -20.12 2.86 -8.57
CA SER A 51 -18.92 2.69 -9.41
C SER A 51 -17.72 3.47 -8.86
N VAL A 52 -17.95 4.68 -8.33
CA VAL A 52 -16.89 5.47 -7.69
C VAL A 52 -16.42 4.81 -6.39
N ALA A 53 -17.33 4.26 -5.59
CA ALA A 53 -16.98 3.52 -4.38
C ALA A 53 -16.05 2.32 -4.66
N VAL A 54 -16.27 1.60 -5.77
CA VAL A 54 -15.36 0.53 -6.23
C VAL A 54 -14.03 1.12 -6.67
N LEU A 55 -14.04 2.16 -7.52
CA LEU A 55 -12.83 2.77 -8.07
C LEU A 55 -11.96 3.45 -7.00
N ALA A 56 -12.55 3.94 -5.90
CA ALA A 56 -11.85 4.57 -4.79
C ALA A 56 -10.87 3.63 -4.08
N LYS A 57 -11.06 2.31 -4.19
CA LYS A 57 -10.19 1.27 -3.60
C LYS A 57 -8.93 0.98 -4.43
N HIS A 58 -8.84 1.46 -5.66
CA HIS A 58 -7.64 1.27 -6.49
C HIS A 58 -6.53 2.24 -6.09
N MET A 59 -5.30 1.73 -5.93
CA MET A 59 -4.15 2.50 -5.41
C MET A 59 -3.40 3.33 -6.47
N SER A 60 -4.08 3.73 -7.55
CA SER A 60 -3.48 4.53 -8.63
C SER A 60 -2.94 5.85 -8.10
N GLY A 61 -1.63 6.08 -8.25
CA GLY A 61 -0.95 7.31 -7.83
C GLY A 61 -0.57 7.38 -6.35
N VAL A 62 -0.91 6.36 -5.55
CA VAL A 62 -0.50 6.24 -4.14
C VAL A 62 1.00 5.95 -4.06
N ARG A 63 1.67 6.48 -3.03
CA ARG A 63 3.10 6.26 -2.79
C ARG A 63 3.38 5.90 -1.34
N LEU A 64 4.15 4.84 -1.15
CA LEU A 64 4.85 4.53 0.10
C LEU A 64 6.30 5.04 -0.02
N ARG A 65 6.77 5.82 0.95
CA ARG A 65 8.15 6.32 1.00
C ARG A 65 8.80 5.95 2.33
N PHE A 66 10.02 5.45 2.24
CA PHE A 66 10.91 5.16 3.36
C PHE A 66 12.36 5.14 2.84
N SER A 67 13.31 5.09 3.76
CA SER A 67 14.73 4.89 3.44
C SER A 67 15.24 3.71 4.26
N THR A 68 16.07 2.89 3.65
CA THR A 68 16.68 1.71 4.27
C THR A 68 18.03 1.47 3.64
N ASP A 69 18.94 0.90 4.41
CA ASP A 69 20.21 0.33 3.96
C ASP A 69 20.10 -1.17 3.67
N SER A 70 18.92 -1.77 3.83
CA SER A 70 18.66 -3.17 3.50
C SER A 70 18.93 -3.45 2.01
N PRO A 71 19.60 -4.57 1.67
CA PRO A 71 19.86 -4.94 0.29
C PRO A 71 18.62 -5.42 -0.48
N TYR A 72 17.52 -5.70 0.23
CA TYR A 72 16.25 -6.13 -0.35
C TYR A 72 15.06 -5.54 0.41
N VAL A 73 13.90 -5.53 -0.24
CA VAL A 73 12.62 -5.10 0.34
C VAL A 73 11.58 -6.19 0.06
N ALA A 74 10.90 -6.64 1.12
CA ALA A 74 9.73 -7.50 1.00
C ALA A 74 8.47 -6.68 1.34
N ILE A 75 7.42 -6.85 0.54
CA ILE A 75 6.13 -6.20 0.77
C ILE A 75 5.09 -7.31 0.97
N GLN A 76 4.45 -7.33 2.13
CA GLN A 76 3.31 -8.19 2.39
C GLN A 76 2.03 -7.36 2.28
N VAL A 77 1.12 -7.80 1.42
CA VAL A 77 -0.19 -7.17 1.22
C VAL A 77 -1.29 -8.17 1.52
N LYS A 78 -2.40 -7.70 2.10
CA LYS A 78 -3.67 -8.45 2.13
C LYS A 78 -4.46 -8.06 0.89
N MET A 79 -5.01 -9.05 0.18
CA MET A 79 -5.98 -8.83 -0.90
C MET A 79 -7.39 -8.73 -0.34
#